data_AF-A0A8J3HKP5-F1
#
_entry.id   AF-A0A8J3HKP5-F1
#
_cell.length_a   1.000
_cell.length_b   1.000
_cell.length_c   1.000
_cell.angle_alpha   90.00
_cell.angle_beta   90.00
_cell.angle_gamma   90.00
#
_symmetry.space_group_name_H-M   'P 1'
#
loop_
_entity.id
_entity.type
_entity.pdbx_description
1 polymer ?
#
loop_
_entity_poly.entity_id
_entity_poly.type
_entity_poly.pdbx_seq_one_letter_code
_entity_poly.pdbx_strand_id
1 'polypeptide(L)'
;MNRDVFEWSAYRDFRDRPADEIPGLLEQLRQEPTAELWHDLRRRLTIEGECHSPIGAAALTGLAAIAASADAENQHHALALAAAITTTLHVRDEDDEVFRTVADVFPALHRLAAARLADDPAHGFECCFRAALAFGGYVFWARIGLDYSDEHYVVDCPHCATRLAIVIGDYGRYCAVRDGWAGDIHRVPLTPADPDRLDGIAAWMHGAALACGRPAIATGLAHLFGTATCTSCGSTFNLAAWLEAQNTPHQPLPLLTTPPPVGGVQFRGKCWNLGEDSSTFPETA
;
A
#
# COMPACT_ATOMS: atom_id res chain seq x y z
N MET A 1 19.38 -0.69 23.89
CA MET A 1 18.97 -1.69 24.90
C MET A 1 17.50 -1.44 25.19
N ASN A 2 16.62 -2.02 24.38
CA ASN A 2 15.17 -1.93 24.59
C ASN A 2 14.75 -3.33 25.06
N ARG A 3 14.60 -3.50 26.37
CA ARG A 3 14.11 -4.75 26.96
C ARG A 3 12.65 -4.90 26.59
N ASP A 4 12.29 -6.14 26.23
CA ASP A 4 11.01 -6.56 25.69
C ASP A 4 9.81 -5.90 26.38
N VAL A 5 9.11 -5.05 25.62
CA VAL A 5 7.83 -4.47 26.04
C VAL A 5 6.74 -5.56 26.07
N PHE A 6 6.99 -6.71 25.44
CA PHE A 6 6.07 -7.83 25.33
C PHE A 6 6.61 -9.07 26.02
N GLU A 7 5.77 -9.72 26.83
CA GLU A 7 6.07 -11.06 27.36
C GLU A 7 5.80 -12.10 26.26
N TRP A 8 6.79 -12.37 25.40
CA TRP A 8 6.65 -13.27 24.24
C TRP A 8 6.16 -14.68 24.59
N SER A 9 6.49 -15.18 25.78
CA SER A 9 6.01 -16.47 26.30
C SER A 9 4.50 -16.51 26.55
N ALA A 10 3.84 -15.35 26.67
CA ALA A 10 2.39 -15.25 26.82
C ALA A 10 1.61 -15.41 25.50
N TYR A 11 2.30 -15.37 24.35
CA TYR A 11 1.67 -15.44 23.04
C TYR A 11 1.91 -16.77 22.31
N ARG A 12 0.97 -17.12 21.43
CA ARG A 12 1.04 -18.29 20.54
C ARG A 12 0.76 -17.93 19.10
N ASP A 13 1.53 -18.52 18.18
CA ASP A 13 1.30 -18.36 16.74
C ASP A 13 -0.01 -19.04 16.32
N PHE A 14 -0.42 -18.83 15.06
CA PHE A 14 -1.64 -19.42 14.52
C PHE A 14 -1.63 -20.97 14.46
N ARG A 15 -0.47 -21.61 14.70
CA ARG A 15 -0.32 -23.07 14.82
C ARG A 15 -0.25 -23.51 16.29
N ASP A 16 -0.64 -22.64 17.22
CA ASP A 16 -0.61 -22.87 18.67
C ASP A 16 0.81 -23.07 19.24
N ARG A 17 1.86 -22.66 18.51
CA ARG A 17 3.25 -22.77 18.99
C ARG A 17 3.65 -21.53 19.80
N PRO A 18 4.45 -21.69 20.87
CA PRO A 18 5.01 -20.57 21.62
C PRO A 18 5.71 -19.54 20.72
N ALA A 19 5.63 -18.25 21.09
CA ALA A 19 6.19 -17.13 20.33
C ALA A 19 7.60 -16.69 20.81
N ASP A 20 8.18 -17.39 21.78
CA ASP A 20 9.48 -17.13 22.40
C ASP A 20 10.68 -17.21 21.44
N GLU A 21 10.54 -17.92 20.32
CA GLU A 21 11.57 -18.00 19.27
C GLU A 21 11.67 -16.73 18.40
N ILE A 22 10.60 -15.90 18.35
CA ILE A 22 10.50 -14.76 17.42
C ILE A 22 11.56 -13.68 17.71
N PRO A 23 11.81 -13.27 18.97
CA PRO A 23 12.92 -12.36 19.28
C PRO A 23 14.27 -12.87 18.79
N GLY A 24 14.53 -14.18 18.92
CA GLY A 24 15.75 -14.81 18.44
C GLY A 24 15.90 -14.72 16.92
N LEU A 25 14.83 -14.97 16.17
CA LEU A 25 14.81 -14.81 14.72
C LEU A 25 15.05 -13.35 14.29
N LEU A 26 14.42 -12.39 14.97
CA LEU A 26 14.61 -10.97 14.70
C LEU A 26 16.06 -10.52 14.94
N GLU A 27 16.70 -11.01 16.02
CA GLU A 27 18.10 -10.69 16.30
C GLU A 27 19.06 -11.33 15.29
N GLN A 28 18.81 -12.58 14.89
CA GLN A 28 19.61 -13.24 13.84
C GLN A 28 19.52 -12.47 12.51
N LEU A 29 18.32 -12.04 12.10
CA LEU A 29 18.13 -11.22 10.90
C LEU A 29 18.84 -9.87 10.94
N ARG A 30 19.08 -9.31 12.14
CA ARG A 30 19.84 -8.07 12.29
C ARG A 30 21.34 -8.28 12.11
N GLN A 31 21.84 -9.47 12.40
CA GLN A 31 23.27 -9.78 12.38
C GLN A 31 23.68 -10.39 11.04
N GLU A 32 22.95 -11.42 10.60
CA GLU A 32 23.27 -12.24 9.44
C GLU A 32 21.97 -12.59 8.69
N PRO A 33 21.40 -11.65 7.91
CA PRO A 33 20.14 -11.89 7.21
C PRO A 33 20.31 -12.96 6.11
N THR A 34 19.40 -13.93 6.09
CA THR A 34 19.30 -14.94 5.03
C THR A 34 17.86 -15.07 4.54
N ALA A 35 17.69 -15.60 3.33
CA ALA A 35 16.37 -15.86 2.75
C ALA A 35 15.57 -16.86 3.60
N GLU A 36 16.25 -17.86 4.18
CA GLU A 36 15.66 -18.87 5.07
C GLU A 36 15.13 -18.25 6.36
N LEU A 37 15.91 -17.37 7.00
CA LEU A 37 15.47 -16.67 8.22
C LEU A 37 14.26 -15.77 7.95
N TRP A 38 14.24 -15.08 6.82
CA TRP A 38 13.07 -14.29 6.39
C TRP A 38 11.85 -15.17 6.12
N HIS A 39 12.05 -16.32 5.48
CA HIS A 39 10.98 -17.29 5.24
C HIS A 39 10.40 -17.84 6.55
N ASP A 40 11.27 -18.21 7.50
CA ASP A 40 10.86 -18.73 8.80
C ASP A 40 10.10 -17.70 9.62
N LEU A 41 10.61 -16.46 9.72
CA LEU A 41 9.91 -15.38 10.40
C LEU A 41 8.53 -15.12 9.77
N ARG A 42 8.45 -15.01 8.44
CA ARG A 42 7.17 -14.80 7.74
C ARG A 42 6.18 -15.93 8.03
N ARG A 43 6.64 -17.18 8.05
CA ARG A 43 5.82 -18.37 8.38
C ARG A 43 5.36 -18.43 9.84
N ARG A 44 5.98 -17.67 10.74
CA ARG A 44 5.55 -17.54 12.15
C ARG A 44 4.52 -16.42 12.30
N LEU A 45 4.70 -15.32 11.58
CA LEU A 45 3.87 -14.11 11.73
C LEU A 45 2.65 -14.06 10.81
N THR A 46 2.69 -14.75 9.66
CA THR A 46 1.65 -14.64 8.62
C THR A 46 1.25 -15.98 8.02
N ILE A 47 0.00 -16.06 7.54
CA ILE A 47 -0.57 -17.13 6.71
C ILE A 47 -1.07 -16.48 5.44
N GLU A 48 -0.66 -16.97 4.26
CA GLU A 48 -1.13 -16.42 2.97
C GLU A 48 -0.93 -14.89 2.83
N GLY A 49 0.08 -14.34 3.51
CA GLY A 49 0.37 -12.90 3.52
C GLY A 49 -0.42 -12.09 4.56
N GLU A 50 -1.27 -12.75 5.35
CA GLU A 50 -2.09 -12.11 6.38
C GLU A 50 -1.61 -12.49 7.80
N CYS A 51 -1.56 -11.51 8.68
CA CYS A 51 -1.36 -11.66 10.11
C CYS A 51 -2.69 -11.69 10.85
N HIS A 52 -2.98 -12.79 11.54
CA HIS A 52 -4.22 -13.01 12.31
C HIS A 52 -3.99 -13.10 13.83
N SER A 53 -2.84 -12.64 14.31
CA SER A 53 -2.47 -12.75 15.73
C SER A 53 -1.77 -11.46 16.22
N PRO A 54 -2.02 -11.03 17.48
CA PRO A 54 -1.32 -9.89 18.08
C PRO A 54 0.20 -10.01 18.12
N ILE A 55 0.76 -11.22 17.92
CA ILE A 55 2.21 -11.44 17.79
C ILE A 55 2.83 -10.60 16.68
N GLY A 56 2.11 -10.41 15.57
CA GLY A 56 2.61 -9.58 14.47
C GLY A 56 2.90 -8.15 14.93
N ALA A 57 1.98 -7.57 15.71
CA ALA A 57 2.14 -6.22 16.24
C ALA A 57 3.35 -6.11 17.19
N ALA A 58 3.56 -7.12 18.06
CA ALA A 58 4.75 -7.16 18.91
C ALA A 58 6.07 -7.18 18.12
N ALA A 59 6.08 -7.81 16.93
CA ALA A 59 7.26 -7.89 16.07
C ALA A 59 7.59 -6.56 15.34
N LEU A 60 6.65 -5.61 15.26
CA LEU A 60 6.83 -4.35 14.51
C LEU A 60 8.03 -3.53 14.99
N THR A 61 8.30 -3.51 16.29
CA THR A 61 9.48 -2.79 16.82
C THR A 61 10.79 -3.39 16.32
N GLY A 62 10.88 -4.72 16.27
CA GLY A 62 12.06 -5.42 15.74
C GLY A 62 12.20 -5.23 14.24
N LEU A 63 11.09 -5.32 13.50
CA LEU A 63 11.05 -5.07 12.06
C LEU A 63 11.46 -3.63 11.71
N ALA A 64 11.05 -2.63 12.50
CA ALA A 64 11.48 -1.25 12.30
C ALA A 64 12.99 -1.06 12.51
N ALA A 65 13.59 -1.78 13.47
CA ALA A 65 15.04 -1.77 13.67
C ALA A 65 15.78 -2.39 12.47
N ILE A 66 15.26 -3.48 11.89
CA ILE A 66 15.81 -4.10 10.68
C ILE A 66 15.63 -3.18 9.46
N ALA A 67 14.46 -2.55 9.31
CA ALA A 67 14.15 -1.62 8.24
C ALA A 67 15.03 -0.34 8.26
N ALA A 68 15.62 -0.01 9.40
CA ALA A 68 16.57 1.09 9.54
C ALA A 68 18.02 0.70 9.18
N SER A 69 18.28 -0.56 8.79
CA SER A 69 19.60 -1.00 8.35
C SER A 69 19.99 -0.39 6.99
N ALA A 70 21.29 -0.37 6.70
CA ALA A 70 21.81 0.11 5.42
C ALA A 70 21.64 -0.89 4.26
N ASP A 71 21.21 -2.12 4.55
CA ASP A 71 21.02 -3.16 3.55
C ASP A 71 19.65 -3.03 2.89
N ALA A 72 19.64 -2.77 1.59
CA ALA A 72 18.41 -2.46 0.86
C ALA A 72 17.46 -3.66 0.73
N GLU A 73 17.97 -4.88 0.68
CA GLU A 73 17.18 -6.11 0.57
C GLU A 73 16.53 -6.46 1.92
N ASN A 74 17.31 -6.36 2.99
CA ASN A 74 16.85 -6.55 4.37
C ASN A 74 15.81 -5.47 4.74
N GLN A 75 16.05 -4.22 4.33
CA GLN A 75 15.08 -3.15 4.48
C GLN A 75 13.78 -3.46 3.72
N HIS A 76 13.88 -3.92 2.48
CA HIS A 76 12.72 -4.29 1.67
C HIS A 76 11.88 -5.38 2.35
N HIS A 77 12.52 -6.46 2.80
CA HIS A 77 11.81 -7.55 3.48
C HIS A 77 11.16 -7.13 4.80
N ALA A 78 11.85 -6.29 5.58
CA ALA A 78 11.31 -5.76 6.83
C ALA A 78 10.08 -4.87 6.61
N LEU A 79 10.16 -3.94 5.65
CA LEU A 79 9.04 -3.07 5.29
C LEU A 79 7.87 -3.87 4.73
N ALA A 80 8.13 -4.85 3.86
CA ALA A 80 7.09 -5.73 3.30
C ALA A 80 6.33 -6.49 4.38
N LEU A 81 7.05 -7.12 5.32
CA LEU A 81 6.44 -7.90 6.38
C LEU A 81 5.71 -7.03 7.40
N ALA A 82 6.29 -5.88 7.79
CA ALA A 82 5.62 -4.93 8.67
C ALA A 82 4.35 -4.35 8.04
N ALA A 83 4.38 -4.05 6.73
CA ALA A 83 3.21 -3.59 6.01
C ALA A 83 2.11 -4.65 5.95
N ALA A 84 2.46 -5.91 5.67
CA ALA A 84 1.51 -7.03 5.68
C ALA A 84 0.83 -7.17 7.04
N ILE A 85 1.61 -7.17 8.13
CA ILE A 85 1.11 -7.20 9.50
C ILE A 85 0.16 -6.03 9.77
N THR A 86 0.57 -4.81 9.45
CA THR A 86 -0.23 -3.58 9.68
C THR A 86 -1.53 -3.59 8.90
N THR A 87 -1.51 -4.16 7.69
CA THR A 87 -2.63 -4.17 6.75
C THR A 87 -3.72 -5.16 7.12
N THR A 88 -3.34 -6.27 7.74
CA THR A 88 -4.27 -7.37 8.09
C THR A 88 -4.55 -7.46 9.57
N LEU A 89 -3.89 -6.62 10.39
CA LEU A 89 -4.24 -6.50 11.79
C LEU A 89 -5.68 -5.97 11.85
N HIS A 90 -6.63 -6.89 12.02
CA HIS A 90 -7.99 -6.52 12.31
C HIS A 90 -7.96 -5.73 13.60
N VAL A 91 -8.54 -4.53 13.59
CA VAL A 91 -8.88 -3.80 14.81
C VAL A 91 -9.97 -4.61 15.52
N ARG A 92 -9.58 -5.75 16.13
CA ARG A 92 -10.35 -6.39 17.19
C ARG A 92 -10.06 -5.54 18.42
N ASP A 93 -11.10 -5.16 19.17
CA ASP A 93 -10.97 -4.31 20.37
C ASP A 93 -9.90 -4.82 21.37
N GLU A 94 -9.55 -6.10 21.29
CA GLU A 94 -8.56 -6.83 22.10
C GLU A 94 -7.10 -6.47 21.74
N ASP A 95 -6.84 -6.13 20.46
CA ASP A 95 -5.50 -5.90 19.91
C ASP A 95 -5.05 -4.43 20.05
N ASP A 96 -5.95 -3.52 20.47
CA ASP A 96 -5.73 -2.08 20.62
C ASP A 96 -4.63 -1.75 21.64
N GLU A 97 -4.45 -2.55 22.69
CA GLU A 97 -3.41 -2.31 23.70
C GLU A 97 -2.01 -2.61 23.17
N VAL A 98 -1.85 -3.75 22.48
CA VAL A 98 -0.60 -4.10 21.79
C VAL A 98 -0.30 -3.04 20.74
N PHE A 99 -1.32 -2.56 20.04
CA PHE A 99 -1.19 -1.51 19.03
C PHE A 99 -0.72 -0.19 19.62
N ARG A 100 -1.38 0.30 20.68
CA ARG A 100 -0.97 1.54 21.39
C ARG A 100 0.47 1.46 21.87
N THR A 101 0.91 0.27 22.27
CA THR A 101 2.28 0.02 22.73
C THR A 101 3.33 0.20 21.62
N VAL A 102 2.97 -0.06 20.36
CA VAL A 102 3.87 0.08 19.20
C VAL A 102 3.52 1.27 18.30
N ALA A 103 2.57 2.12 18.69
CA ALA A 103 2.06 3.21 17.86
C ALA A 103 3.18 4.17 17.39
N ASP A 104 4.17 4.43 18.25
CA ASP A 104 5.31 5.30 17.96
C ASP A 104 6.26 4.75 16.88
N VAL A 105 6.12 3.47 16.52
CA VAL A 105 6.93 2.82 15.48
C VAL A 105 6.44 3.19 14.07
N PHE A 106 5.14 3.41 13.88
CA PHE A 106 4.56 3.67 12.56
C PHE A 106 5.09 4.94 11.89
N PRO A 107 5.29 6.08 12.58
CA PRO A 107 5.94 7.25 11.96
C PRO A 107 7.36 6.99 11.46
N ALA A 108 8.11 6.10 12.12
CA ALA A 108 9.45 5.72 11.66
C ALA A 108 9.38 4.83 10.42
N LEU A 109 8.52 3.80 10.46
CA LEU A 109 8.28 2.90 9.32
C LEU A 109 7.75 3.65 8.09
N HIS A 110 6.80 4.58 8.29
CA HIS A 110 6.27 5.42 7.23
C HIS A 110 7.36 6.25 6.54
N ARG A 111 8.25 6.88 7.32
CA ARG A 111 9.39 7.64 6.76
C ARG A 111 10.36 6.76 5.99
N LEU A 112 10.66 5.56 6.49
CA LEU A 112 11.56 4.61 5.83
C LEU A 112 10.96 4.14 4.49
N ALA A 113 9.66 3.80 4.46
CA ALA A 113 8.97 3.43 3.24
C ALA A 113 8.93 4.57 2.21
N ALA A 114 8.62 5.80 2.65
CA ALA A 114 8.60 6.98 1.79
C ALA A 114 9.98 7.34 1.23
N ALA A 115 11.04 7.22 2.03
CA ALA A 115 12.42 7.44 1.58
C ALA A 115 12.81 6.39 0.52
N ARG A 116 12.53 5.10 0.78
CA ARG A 116 12.84 4.01 -0.15
C ARG A 116 12.10 4.14 -1.48
N LEU A 117 10.85 4.60 -1.44
CA LEU A 117 10.05 4.89 -2.62
C LEU A 117 10.68 6.00 -3.49
N ALA A 118 11.29 7.01 -2.86
CA ALA A 118 11.96 8.10 -3.56
C ALA A 118 13.35 7.71 -4.11
N ASP A 119 14.10 6.86 -3.39
CA ASP A 119 15.50 6.55 -3.70
C ASP A 119 15.67 5.52 -4.83
N ASP A 120 14.78 4.53 -4.93
CA ASP A 120 14.82 3.52 -6.00
C ASP A 120 13.40 3.14 -6.44
N PRO A 121 12.78 3.99 -7.28
CA PRO A 121 11.42 3.80 -7.77
C PRO A 121 11.28 2.62 -8.75
N ALA A 122 12.40 2.08 -9.24
CA ALA A 122 12.42 0.96 -10.18
C ALA A 122 12.17 -0.38 -9.47
N HIS A 123 12.79 -0.61 -8.31
CA HIS A 123 12.66 -1.86 -7.56
C HIS A 123 11.79 -1.68 -6.32
N GLY A 124 10.75 -2.52 -6.21
CA GLY A 124 9.91 -2.55 -5.02
C GLY A 124 8.99 -1.33 -4.85
N PHE A 125 8.63 -0.63 -5.94
CA PHE A 125 7.63 0.44 -5.93
C PHE A 125 6.35 0.00 -5.20
N GLU A 126 5.73 -1.10 -5.63
CA GLU A 126 4.47 -1.57 -5.04
C GLU A 126 4.61 -1.87 -3.55
N CYS A 127 5.71 -2.53 -3.17
CA CYS A 127 6.01 -2.82 -1.77
C CYS A 127 6.11 -1.54 -0.93
N CYS A 128 6.94 -0.58 -1.35
CA CYS A 128 7.15 0.66 -0.59
C CYS A 128 5.91 1.56 -0.60
N PHE A 129 5.18 1.59 -1.71
CA PHE A 129 3.94 2.36 -1.85
C PHE A 129 2.85 1.81 -0.93
N ARG A 130 2.63 0.48 -0.92
CA ARG A 130 1.69 -0.17 0.01
C ARG A 130 2.13 -0.01 1.46
N ALA A 131 3.42 -0.12 1.74
CA ALA A 131 3.97 0.10 3.06
C ALA A 131 3.72 1.53 3.57
N ALA A 132 3.96 2.54 2.73
CA ALA A 132 3.65 3.93 3.07
C ALA A 132 2.14 4.13 3.34
N LEU A 133 1.26 3.54 2.53
CA LEU A 133 -0.19 3.57 2.81
C LEU A 133 -0.54 2.91 4.15
N ALA A 134 -0.03 1.70 4.39
CA ALA A 134 -0.33 0.94 5.59
C ALA A 134 0.11 1.69 6.86
N PHE A 135 1.36 2.17 6.89
CA PHE A 135 1.89 2.92 8.04
C PHE A 135 1.30 4.32 8.18
N GLY A 136 0.74 4.88 7.11
CA GLY A 136 -0.03 6.13 7.14
C GLY A 136 -1.48 5.98 7.61
N GLY A 137 -1.91 4.76 7.93
CA GLY A 137 -3.27 4.46 8.39
C GLY A 137 -4.28 4.21 7.27
N TYR A 138 -3.82 4.11 6.03
CA TYR A 138 -4.64 3.85 4.84
C TYR A 138 -4.60 2.36 4.47
N VAL A 139 -4.92 1.48 5.42
CA VAL A 139 -4.76 0.01 5.26
C VAL A 139 -5.66 -0.61 4.18
N PHE A 140 -6.80 -0.02 3.84
CA PHE A 140 -7.68 -0.49 2.76
C PHE A 140 -7.02 -0.17 1.42
N TRP A 141 -6.55 1.08 1.27
CA TRP A 141 -5.79 1.49 0.10
C TRP A 141 -4.46 0.74 -0.04
N ALA A 142 -3.85 0.29 1.08
CA ALA A 142 -2.69 -0.58 1.04
C ALA A 142 -2.98 -2.00 0.51
N ARG A 143 -4.25 -2.46 0.58
CA ARG A 143 -4.71 -3.77 0.05
C ARG A 143 -5.14 -3.71 -1.39
N ILE A 144 -5.65 -2.57 -1.85
CA ILE A 144 -6.19 -2.47 -3.21
C ILE A 144 -5.11 -2.84 -4.24
N GLY A 145 -5.49 -3.51 -5.31
CA GLY A 145 -4.58 -3.80 -6.41
C GLY A 145 -4.11 -2.50 -7.09
N LEU A 146 -2.83 -2.46 -7.46
CA LEU A 146 -2.13 -1.25 -7.95
C LEU A 146 -1.37 -1.47 -9.25
N ASP A 147 -1.40 -2.69 -9.82
CA ASP A 147 -0.68 -2.96 -11.06
C ASP A 147 -1.46 -2.46 -12.29
N TYR A 148 -2.80 -2.35 -12.18
CA TYR A 148 -3.72 -1.92 -13.24
C TYR A 148 -3.48 -2.62 -14.59
N SER A 149 -2.92 -3.83 -14.57
CA SER A 149 -2.86 -4.71 -15.73
C SER A 149 -4.25 -5.32 -15.97
N ASP A 150 -4.91 -5.76 -14.90
CA ASP A 150 -6.23 -6.39 -14.94
C ASP A 150 -7.04 -6.21 -13.64
N GLU A 151 -7.11 -4.98 -13.13
CA GLU A 151 -7.80 -4.71 -11.86
C GLU A 151 -9.32 -4.78 -12.00
N HIS A 152 -9.93 -5.55 -11.09
CA HIS A 152 -11.35 -5.81 -11.06
C HIS A 152 -11.91 -5.56 -9.67
N TYR A 153 -12.90 -4.67 -9.60
CA TYR A 153 -13.67 -4.43 -8.38
C TYR A 153 -15.11 -4.86 -8.58
N VAL A 154 -15.68 -5.45 -7.53
CA VAL A 154 -17.10 -5.80 -7.51
C VAL A 154 -17.77 -4.95 -6.46
N VAL A 155 -18.72 -4.13 -6.89
CA VAL A 155 -19.41 -3.17 -6.02
C VAL A 155 -20.90 -3.24 -6.27
N ASP A 156 -21.71 -3.08 -5.23
CA ASP A 156 -23.14 -2.91 -5.39
C ASP A 156 -23.47 -1.43 -5.67
N CYS A 157 -24.38 -1.16 -6.58
CA CYS A 157 -24.82 0.21 -6.85
C CYS A 157 -25.43 0.84 -5.58
N PRO A 158 -24.99 2.03 -5.14
CA PRO A 158 -25.53 2.67 -3.93
C PRO A 158 -27.02 3.04 -4.04
N HIS A 159 -27.58 3.07 -5.24
CA HIS A 159 -28.96 3.50 -5.49
C HIS A 159 -29.94 2.35 -5.73
N CYS A 160 -29.52 1.30 -6.43
CA CYS A 160 -30.40 0.19 -6.82
C CYS A 160 -29.89 -1.20 -6.41
N ALA A 161 -28.75 -1.27 -5.70
CA ALA A 161 -28.12 -2.51 -5.25
C ALA A 161 -27.75 -3.51 -6.37
N THR A 162 -27.80 -3.10 -7.64
CA THR A 162 -27.29 -3.92 -8.75
C THR A 162 -25.80 -4.17 -8.53
N ARG A 163 -25.40 -5.44 -8.57
CA ARG A 163 -23.98 -5.83 -8.51
C ARG A 163 -23.29 -5.46 -9.81
N LEU A 164 -22.28 -4.61 -9.72
CA LEU A 164 -21.52 -4.06 -10.82
C LEU A 164 -20.09 -4.61 -10.80
N ALA A 165 -19.58 -4.91 -11.99
CA ALA A 165 -18.17 -5.15 -12.23
C ALA A 165 -17.52 -3.82 -12.67
N ILE A 166 -16.44 -3.43 -12.01
CA ILE A 166 -15.61 -2.30 -12.37
C ILE A 166 -14.29 -2.86 -12.88
N VAL A 167 -13.89 -2.46 -14.08
CA VAL A 167 -12.63 -2.87 -14.70
C VAL A 167 -11.76 -1.63 -14.89
N ILE A 168 -10.51 -1.69 -14.43
CA ILE A 168 -9.50 -0.65 -14.64
C ILE A 168 -8.19 -1.31 -15.06
N GLY A 169 -7.88 -1.27 -16.34
CA GLY A 169 -6.58 -1.76 -16.83
C GLY A 169 -6.53 -1.94 -18.34
N ASP A 170 -5.78 -2.94 -18.79
CA ASP A 170 -5.56 -3.22 -20.21
C ASP A 170 -6.83 -3.68 -20.92
N TYR A 171 -7.75 -4.34 -20.20
CA TYR A 171 -9.05 -4.79 -20.72
C TYR A 171 -10.09 -3.65 -20.84
N GLY A 172 -9.78 -2.47 -20.32
CA GLY A 172 -10.62 -1.27 -20.41
C GLY A 172 -10.83 -0.58 -19.07
N ARG A 173 -11.61 0.49 -19.11
CA ARG A 173 -11.95 1.34 -17.96
C ARG A 173 -13.46 1.57 -17.94
N TYR A 174 -14.21 0.63 -17.37
CA TYR A 174 -15.67 0.64 -17.46
C TYR A 174 -16.36 0.03 -16.24
N CYS A 175 -17.64 0.36 -16.10
CA CYS A 175 -18.61 -0.29 -15.24
C CYS A 175 -19.51 -1.20 -16.09
N ALA A 176 -19.82 -2.40 -15.60
CA ALA A 176 -20.62 -3.40 -16.31
C ALA A 176 -21.48 -4.23 -15.35
N VAL A 177 -22.40 -5.01 -15.89
CA VAL A 177 -22.98 -6.16 -15.19
C VAL A 177 -22.27 -7.42 -15.67
N ARG A 178 -21.84 -8.27 -14.74
CA ARG A 178 -21.24 -9.56 -15.07
C ARG A 178 -22.34 -10.58 -15.32
N ASP A 179 -22.49 -11.00 -16.57
CA ASP A 179 -23.27 -12.17 -16.96
C ASP A 179 -22.40 -13.44 -16.83
N GLY A 180 -22.99 -14.53 -16.34
CA GLY A 180 -22.27 -15.78 -16.09
C GLY A 180 -21.74 -16.47 -17.35
N TRP A 181 -22.29 -16.16 -18.53
CA TRP A 181 -21.92 -16.80 -19.80
C TRP A 181 -21.35 -15.81 -20.81
N ALA A 182 -21.91 -14.60 -20.87
CA ALA A 182 -21.52 -13.54 -21.81
C ALA A 182 -20.43 -12.61 -21.26
N GLY A 183 -20.01 -12.78 -20.01
CA GLY A 183 -19.03 -11.91 -19.36
C GLY A 183 -19.59 -10.51 -19.08
N ASP A 184 -18.76 -9.48 -19.21
CA ASP A 184 -19.17 -8.10 -18.90
C ASP A 184 -20.05 -7.49 -19.99
N ILE A 185 -21.34 -7.34 -19.67
CA ILE A 185 -22.37 -6.76 -20.54
C ILE A 185 -22.75 -5.34 -20.10
N HIS A 186 -23.36 -4.59 -21.02
CA HIS A 186 -23.80 -3.20 -20.78
C HIS A 186 -22.68 -2.27 -20.30
N ARG A 187 -21.47 -2.40 -20.88
CA ARG A 187 -20.29 -1.62 -20.47
C ARG A 187 -20.53 -0.12 -20.64
N VAL A 188 -20.35 0.63 -19.56
CA VAL A 188 -20.38 2.10 -19.54
C VAL A 188 -19.00 2.61 -19.10
N PRO A 189 -18.36 3.51 -19.87
CA PRO A 189 -17.04 4.03 -19.52
C PRO A 189 -17.01 4.69 -18.13
N LEU A 190 -15.90 4.49 -17.41
CA LEU A 190 -15.63 5.27 -16.20
C LEU A 190 -15.24 6.70 -16.59
N THR A 191 -15.60 7.66 -15.74
CA THR A 191 -15.10 9.04 -15.89
C THR A 191 -13.95 9.24 -14.91
N PRO A 192 -12.72 9.51 -15.38
CA PRO A 192 -11.59 9.76 -14.48
C PRO A 192 -11.81 11.05 -13.69
N ALA A 193 -11.28 11.07 -12.47
CA ALA A 193 -11.11 12.29 -11.71
C ALA A 193 -10.11 13.21 -12.42
N ASP A 194 -10.33 14.51 -12.29
CA ASP A 194 -9.37 15.53 -12.70
C ASP A 194 -8.16 15.51 -11.73
N PRO A 195 -6.95 15.19 -12.22
CA PRO A 195 -5.75 15.13 -11.38
C PRO A 195 -5.48 16.41 -10.59
N ASP A 196 -5.83 17.58 -11.14
CA ASP A 196 -5.61 18.89 -10.51
C ASP A 196 -6.61 19.16 -9.37
N ARG A 197 -7.64 18.32 -9.25
CA ARG A 197 -8.69 18.41 -8.23
C ARG A 197 -8.65 17.27 -7.21
N LEU A 198 -7.67 16.37 -7.33
CA LEU A 198 -7.44 15.35 -6.31
C LEU A 198 -6.96 16.02 -5.01
N ASP A 199 -7.41 15.50 -3.88
CA ASP A 199 -7.00 15.92 -2.54
C ASP A 199 -6.62 14.72 -1.66
N GLY A 200 -6.13 14.99 -0.45
CA GLY A 200 -5.82 13.98 0.55
C GLY A 200 -4.99 12.80 0.03
N ILE A 201 -5.49 11.58 0.29
CA ILE A 201 -4.81 10.35 -0.11
C ILE A 201 -4.82 10.14 -1.62
N ALA A 202 -5.86 10.60 -2.32
CA ALA A 202 -5.97 10.47 -3.76
C ALA A 202 -4.87 11.28 -4.47
N ALA A 203 -4.66 12.53 -4.03
CA ALA A 203 -3.58 13.38 -4.52
C ALA A 203 -2.21 12.77 -4.25
N TRP A 204 -2.00 12.24 -3.03
CA TRP A 204 -0.74 11.61 -2.65
C TRP A 204 -0.44 10.38 -3.50
N MET A 205 -1.40 9.45 -3.63
CA MET A 205 -1.25 8.22 -4.41
C MET A 205 -0.92 8.53 -5.87
N HIS A 206 -1.69 9.43 -6.49
CA HIS A 206 -1.48 9.84 -7.87
C HIS A 206 -0.11 10.52 -8.06
N GLY A 207 0.23 11.47 -7.19
CA GLY A 207 1.51 12.19 -7.26
C GLY A 207 2.72 11.29 -7.03
N ALA A 208 2.65 10.36 -6.07
CA ALA A 208 3.71 9.40 -5.80
C ALA A 208 3.93 8.45 -6.98
N ALA A 209 2.86 7.96 -7.61
CA ALA A 209 2.97 7.14 -8.82
C ALA A 209 3.67 7.91 -9.96
N LEU A 210 3.30 9.17 -10.20
CA LEU A 210 3.97 10.00 -11.22
C LEU A 210 5.44 10.27 -10.89
N ALA A 211 5.74 10.65 -9.65
CA ALA A 211 7.11 10.94 -9.22
C ALA A 211 8.03 9.71 -9.36
N CYS A 212 7.48 8.50 -9.23
CA CYS A 212 8.20 7.24 -9.42
C CYS A 212 8.21 6.74 -10.86
N GLY A 213 7.75 7.53 -11.84
CA GLY A 213 7.72 7.13 -13.24
C GLY A 213 6.73 6.00 -13.54
N ARG A 214 5.61 5.93 -12.81
CA ARG A 214 4.54 4.92 -12.97
C ARG A 214 3.25 5.55 -13.56
N PRO A 215 3.26 6.05 -14.81
CA PRO A 215 2.11 6.74 -15.40
C PRO A 215 0.88 5.85 -15.60
N ALA A 216 1.07 4.53 -15.82
CA ALA A 216 -0.03 3.57 -15.91
C ALA A 216 -0.80 3.50 -14.59
N ILE A 217 -0.08 3.44 -13.47
CA ILE A 217 -0.66 3.44 -12.12
C ILE A 217 -1.36 4.76 -11.82
N ALA A 218 -0.73 5.90 -12.13
CA ALA A 218 -1.38 7.21 -11.98
C ALA A 218 -2.68 7.31 -12.79
N THR A 219 -2.70 6.79 -14.02
CA THR A 219 -3.90 6.74 -14.86
C THR A 219 -4.98 5.85 -14.26
N GLY A 220 -4.62 4.67 -13.74
CA GLY A 220 -5.55 3.77 -13.04
C GLY A 220 -6.16 4.43 -11.81
N LEU A 221 -5.33 5.11 -11.01
CA LEU A 221 -5.77 5.87 -9.83
C LEU A 221 -6.75 6.99 -10.19
N ALA A 222 -6.53 7.71 -11.30
CA ALA A 222 -7.48 8.73 -11.75
C ALA A 222 -8.87 8.13 -12.05
N HIS A 223 -8.95 6.91 -12.59
CA HIS A 223 -10.24 6.23 -12.80
C HIS A 223 -10.83 5.70 -11.49
N LEU A 224 -9.99 5.18 -10.59
CA LEU A 224 -10.41 4.69 -9.28
C LEU A 224 -11.02 5.80 -8.41
N PHE A 225 -10.39 6.98 -8.38
CA PHE A 225 -10.89 8.17 -7.68
C PHE A 225 -11.96 8.96 -8.45
N GLY A 226 -12.28 8.51 -9.67
CA GLY A 226 -13.31 9.09 -10.53
C GLY A 226 -14.72 8.60 -10.19
N THR A 227 -15.57 8.61 -11.20
CA THR A 227 -16.98 8.22 -11.07
C THR A 227 -17.36 7.06 -11.97
N ALA A 228 -18.20 6.17 -11.43
CA ALA A 228 -18.84 5.09 -12.17
C ALA A 228 -20.33 5.41 -12.40
N THR A 229 -20.87 4.91 -13.51
CA THR A 229 -22.30 5.02 -13.84
C THR A 229 -22.92 3.64 -13.81
N CYS A 230 -23.96 3.46 -12.98
CA CYS A 230 -24.70 2.21 -12.91
C CYS A 230 -25.38 1.92 -14.24
N THR A 231 -25.13 0.74 -14.79
CA THR A 231 -25.65 0.32 -16.10
C THR A 231 -27.13 -0.07 -16.04
N SER A 232 -27.68 -0.26 -14.84
CA SER A 232 -29.10 -0.60 -14.62
C SER A 232 -29.98 0.63 -14.38
N CYS A 233 -29.62 1.50 -13.43
CA CYS A 233 -30.44 2.66 -13.07
C CYS A 233 -29.90 4.01 -13.57
N GLY A 234 -28.72 4.04 -14.19
CA GLY A 234 -28.10 5.26 -14.73
C GLY A 234 -27.51 6.22 -13.69
N SER A 235 -27.59 5.91 -12.40
CA SER A 235 -27.03 6.77 -11.36
C SER A 235 -25.50 6.79 -11.39
N THR A 236 -24.91 7.96 -11.17
CA THR A 236 -23.45 8.14 -11.04
C THR A 236 -23.03 8.19 -9.59
N PHE A 237 -21.90 7.57 -9.23
CA PHE A 237 -21.34 7.64 -7.87
C PHE A 237 -19.81 7.71 -7.91
N ASN A 238 -19.20 8.29 -6.87
CA ASN A 238 -17.75 8.27 -6.69
C ASN A 238 -17.32 6.87 -6.27
N LEU A 239 -16.44 6.25 -7.06
CA LEU A 239 -16.07 4.84 -6.88
C LEU A 239 -15.23 4.65 -5.61
N ALA A 240 -14.18 5.47 -5.42
CA ALA A 240 -13.31 5.38 -4.27
C ALA A 240 -14.05 5.62 -2.94
N ALA A 241 -14.88 6.66 -2.87
CA ALA A 241 -15.68 6.96 -1.69
C ALA A 241 -16.67 5.83 -1.36
N TRP A 242 -17.25 5.20 -2.39
CA TRP A 242 -18.14 4.06 -2.18
C TRP A 242 -17.38 2.82 -1.71
N LEU A 243 -16.24 2.52 -2.31
CA LEU A 243 -15.36 1.44 -1.88
C LEU A 243 -14.94 1.63 -0.42
N GLU A 244 -14.52 2.83 -0.03
CA GLU A 244 -14.13 3.13 1.35
C GLU A 244 -15.32 3.04 2.32
N ALA A 245 -16.51 3.49 1.92
CA ALA A 245 -17.72 3.36 2.74
C ALA A 245 -18.16 1.90 2.96
N GLN A 246 -17.89 1.02 2.00
CA GLN A 246 -18.21 -0.41 2.06
C GLN A 246 -17.17 -1.25 2.80
N ASN A 247 -16.00 -0.68 3.11
CA ASN A 247 -14.92 -1.38 3.78
C ASN A 247 -14.67 -0.79 5.16
N THR A 248 -14.49 -1.67 6.13
CA THR A 248 -14.01 -1.29 7.46
C THR A 248 -12.58 -1.81 7.64
N PRO A 249 -11.76 -1.12 8.46
CA PRO A 249 -12.07 0.11 9.19
C PRO A 249 -12.08 1.35 8.27
N HIS A 250 -12.84 2.37 8.67
CA HIS A 250 -12.80 3.68 8.00
C HIS A 250 -11.43 4.35 8.17
N GLN A 251 -11.00 5.07 7.14
CA GLN A 251 -9.62 5.51 7.00
C GLN A 251 -9.53 7.04 7.03
N PRO A 252 -8.38 7.60 7.43
CA PRO A 252 -7.23 6.89 7.98
C PRO A 252 -7.50 6.38 9.41
N LEU A 253 -6.85 5.29 9.78
CA LEU A 253 -6.89 4.77 11.14
C LEU A 253 -6.28 5.77 12.13
N PRO A 254 -7.02 6.32 13.10
CA PRO A 254 -6.51 7.37 13.99
C PRO A 254 -5.28 6.96 14.81
N LEU A 255 -5.15 5.66 15.11
CA LEU A 255 -3.99 5.12 15.83
C LEU A 255 -2.72 5.09 14.96
N LEU A 256 -2.88 5.13 13.63
CA LEU A 256 -1.80 5.10 12.64
C LEU A 256 -1.52 6.46 12.00
N THR A 257 -2.43 7.42 12.14
CA THR A 257 -2.30 8.70 11.44
C THR A 257 -1.02 9.41 11.83
N THR A 258 -0.04 9.32 10.96
CA THR A 258 0.90 10.41 10.75
C THR A 258 0.23 11.43 9.85
N PRO A 259 0.38 12.74 10.08
CA PRO A 259 -0.07 13.71 9.09
C PRO A 259 0.60 13.34 7.75
N PRO A 260 -0.14 13.34 6.63
CA PRO A 260 0.50 13.24 5.32
C PRO A 260 1.58 14.32 5.29
N PRO A 261 2.76 14.08 4.70
CA PRO A 261 3.80 15.10 4.63
C PRO A 261 3.18 16.36 4.03
N VAL A 262 2.99 17.38 4.88
CA VAL A 262 2.50 18.70 4.47
C VAL A 262 3.69 19.35 3.78
N GLY A 263 3.67 19.26 2.46
CA GLY A 263 4.80 19.62 1.61
C GLY A 263 5.13 18.43 0.75
N GLY A 264 4.84 18.58 -0.56
CA GLY A 264 5.30 17.65 -1.56
C GLY A 264 6.75 17.29 -1.25
N VAL A 265 7.03 15.99 -1.22
CA VAL A 265 8.40 15.50 -1.24
C VAL A 265 9.10 16.31 -2.32
N GLN A 266 9.99 17.21 -1.91
CA GLN A 266 10.72 18.04 -2.83
C GLN A 266 11.76 17.10 -3.44
N PHE A 267 11.31 16.29 -4.40
CA PHE A 267 12.17 15.50 -5.24
C PHE A 267 13.14 16.51 -5.84
N ARG A 268 14.41 16.44 -5.46
CA ARG A 268 15.48 17.23 -6.08
C ARG A 268 15.69 16.70 -7.50
N GLY A 269 14.70 16.92 -8.36
CA GLY A 269 14.85 16.81 -9.79
C GLY A 269 15.77 17.93 -10.22
N LYS A 270 17.03 17.61 -10.51
CA LYS A 270 17.80 18.42 -11.45
C LYS A 270 17.07 18.30 -12.78
N CYS A 271 16.24 19.29 -13.09
CA CYS A 271 15.80 19.55 -14.44
C CYS A 271 17.06 19.73 -15.29
N TRP A 272 17.39 18.76 -16.14
CA TRP A 272 18.20 19.05 -17.31
C TRP A 272 17.32 19.85 -18.25
N ASN A 273 17.42 21.17 -18.13
CA ASN A 273 16.91 22.09 -19.14
C ASN A 273 17.65 21.80 -20.44
N LEU A 274 16.91 21.37 -21.46
CA LEU A 274 17.31 21.57 -22.85
C LEU A 274 17.16 23.07 -23.14
N GLY A 275 18.20 23.83 -22.78
CA GLY A 275 18.46 25.15 -23.31
C GLY A 275 19.30 25.00 -24.56
N GLU A 276 18.79 25.56 -25.65
CA GLU A 276 19.48 25.79 -26.90
C GLU A 276 20.89 26.36 -26.66
N ASP A 277 21.90 25.79 -27.29
CA ASP A 277 22.95 26.61 -27.88
C ASP A 277 23.63 25.89 -29.05
N SER A 278 23.54 26.57 -30.18
CA SER A 278 24.18 26.30 -31.45
C SER A 278 25.70 26.21 -31.35
N SER A 279 26.32 25.20 -31.97
CA SER A 279 27.64 25.37 -32.60
C SER A 279 27.98 24.27 -33.60
N THR A 280 28.13 24.70 -34.87
CA THR A 280 29.17 24.27 -35.83
C THR A 280 29.30 22.79 -36.21
N PHE A 281 28.82 22.46 -37.42
CA PHE A 281 29.47 21.49 -38.30
C PHE A 281 30.25 22.26 -39.38
N PRO A 282 31.53 21.95 -39.65
CA PRO A 282 32.21 22.46 -40.83
C PRO A 282 31.91 21.59 -42.06
N GLU A 283 31.78 22.28 -43.19
CA GLU A 283 31.78 21.74 -44.54
C GLU A 283 33.12 21.08 -44.93
N THR A 284 33.05 20.27 -45.99
CA THR A 284 34.12 19.69 -46.85
C THR A 284 34.85 18.46 -46.29
N ALA A 285 35.04 17.37 -47.04
CA ALA A 285 35.10 17.15 -48.50
C ALA A 285 34.27 15.94 -48.95
#